data_AF-A0A0K1JTN4-F1
#
_entry.id   AF-A0A0K1JTN4-F1
#
_cell.length_a   1.000
_cell.length_b   1.000
_cell.length_c   1.000
_cell.angle_alpha   90.00
_cell.angle_beta   90.00
_cell.angle_gamma   90.00
#
_symmetry.space_group_name_H-M   'P 1'
#
loop_
_entity.id
_entity.type
_entity.pdbx_description
1 polymer ?
#
loop_
_entity_poly.entity_id
_entity_poly.type
_entity_poly.pdbx_seq_one_letter_code
_entity_poly.pdbx_strand_id
1 'polypeptide(L)'
;MSHARPLLCAAVLLLLSACASGPRVPDWQMNAQSSMERATAAYMSGNANVEKNEFKRAREQLASTGKMELVIRAELIRCASRVAALAFEDCGGFEALRADASAADIAYASYLAGRANPAGAALLPEPQRAVLAAGSDTAAAAAVQAMSDPLSRLVAAGALFRANRATPELLTLAIDTASAQGWRRPLLAWLKVQAQRAEKAGDTAEAARLHRRIALVQSPAP
;
A
#
# COMPACT_ATOMS: atom_id res chain seq x y z
N MET A 1 59.48 4.40 -47.47
CA MET A 1 59.37 5.80 -47.01
C MET A 1 57.90 6.12 -46.77
N SER A 2 57.60 6.59 -45.55
CA SER A 2 56.42 7.38 -45.13
C SER A 2 55.03 6.73 -45.21
N HIS A 3 54.43 6.31 -44.08
CA HIS A 3 53.59 7.10 -43.12
C HIS A 3 52.34 7.70 -43.82
N ALA A 4 51.08 7.50 -43.40
CA ALA A 4 50.56 7.44 -42.04
C ALA A 4 49.14 6.80 -41.94
N ARG A 5 48.92 6.11 -40.80
CA ARG A 5 47.64 5.83 -40.10
C ARG A 5 46.99 7.16 -39.62
N PRO A 6 45.82 7.23 -38.92
CA PRO A 6 44.54 6.52 -38.99
C PRO A 6 43.36 7.52 -38.76
N LEU A 7 42.58 7.92 -39.78
CA LEU A 7 41.52 8.95 -39.59
C LEU A 7 40.09 8.41 -39.46
N LEU A 8 39.87 7.09 -39.53
CA LEU A 8 38.52 6.53 -39.61
C LEU A 8 37.85 6.21 -38.26
N CYS A 9 38.55 6.27 -37.14
CA CYS A 9 37.98 5.89 -35.82
C CYS A 9 37.33 7.04 -35.04
N ALA A 10 37.43 8.29 -35.50
CA ALA A 10 36.94 9.44 -34.74
C ALA A 10 35.45 9.77 -34.94
N ALA A 11 34.79 9.24 -35.97
CA ALA A 11 33.42 9.63 -36.33
C ALA A 11 32.31 8.85 -35.59
N VAL A 12 32.61 7.73 -34.93
CA VAL A 12 31.61 6.86 -34.30
C VAL A 12 31.33 7.22 -32.83
N LEU A 13 32.18 8.03 -32.20
CA LEU A 13 32.04 8.40 -30.77
C LEU A 13 31.09 9.58 -30.49
N LEU A 14 30.51 10.22 -31.50
CA LEU A 14 29.69 11.43 -31.35
C LEU A 14 28.17 11.20 -31.33
N LEU A 15 27.69 9.95 -31.38
CA LEU A 15 26.26 9.63 -31.44
C LEU A 15 25.65 9.10 -30.12
N LEU A 16 26.37 9.16 -28.99
CA LEU A 16 25.91 8.64 -27.70
C LEU A 16 25.42 9.69 -26.68
N SER A 17 25.36 10.97 -27.03
CA SER A 17 25.02 12.05 -26.08
C SER A 17 23.69 12.77 -26.34
N ALA A 18 22.67 12.08 -26.86
CA ALA A 18 21.39 12.74 -27.16
C ALA A 18 20.13 11.88 -26.94
N CYS A 19 19.94 11.32 -25.73
CA CYS A 19 18.64 10.81 -25.27
C CYS A 19 18.40 11.18 -23.79
N ALA A 20 18.63 12.43 -23.39
CA ALA A 20 18.29 12.90 -22.03
C ALA A 20 18.00 14.41 -22.00
N SER A 21 17.14 14.91 -22.89
CA SER A 21 16.73 16.32 -22.95
C SER A 21 15.22 16.51 -22.76
N GLY A 22 14.60 15.65 -21.94
CA GLY A 22 13.24 15.90 -21.45
C GLY A 22 13.23 17.04 -20.43
N PRO A 23 12.13 17.82 -20.32
CA PRO A 23 12.00 18.84 -19.28
C PRO A 23 12.14 18.21 -17.89
N ARG A 24 12.87 18.89 -17.00
CA ARG A 24 13.08 18.45 -15.61
C ARG A 24 11.72 18.32 -14.92
N VAL A 25 11.47 17.18 -14.27
CA VAL A 25 10.29 16.99 -13.42
C VAL A 25 10.30 18.03 -12.30
N PRO A 26 9.19 18.76 -12.05
CA PRO A 26 9.14 19.74 -10.98
C PRO A 26 9.40 19.12 -9.59
N ASP A 27 10.13 19.86 -8.74
CA ASP A 27 10.56 19.36 -7.43
C ASP A 27 9.38 18.91 -6.53
N TRP A 28 8.22 19.56 -6.64
CA TRP A 28 7.04 19.21 -5.85
C TRP A 28 6.62 17.75 -6.05
N GLN A 29 6.78 17.21 -7.26
CA GLN A 29 6.34 15.86 -7.59
C GLN A 29 7.22 14.81 -6.90
N MET A 30 8.55 14.99 -6.95
CA MET A 30 9.50 14.11 -6.27
C MET A 30 9.41 14.24 -4.74
N ASN A 31 9.22 15.47 -4.24
CA ASN A 31 9.05 15.72 -2.81
C ASN A 31 7.76 15.10 -2.28
N ALA A 32 6.64 15.23 -3.00
CA ALA A 32 5.38 14.61 -2.64
C ALA A 32 5.48 13.08 -2.62
N GLN A 33 6.01 12.47 -3.68
CA GLN A 33 6.15 11.02 -3.77
C GLN A 33 7.01 10.45 -2.63
N SER A 34 8.22 10.99 -2.46
CA SER A 34 9.13 10.46 -1.42
C SER A 34 8.56 10.67 0.00
N SER A 35 7.83 11.76 0.24
CA SER A 35 7.17 12.00 1.52
C SER A 35 5.98 11.05 1.74
N MET A 36 5.21 10.71 0.69
CA MET A 36 4.15 9.70 0.76
C MET A 36 4.70 8.30 1.07
N GLU A 37 5.81 7.91 0.43
CA GLU A 37 6.49 6.64 0.67
C GLU A 37 7.00 6.56 2.12
N ARG A 38 7.69 7.61 2.60
CA ARG A 38 8.16 7.69 3.99
C ARG A 38 7.00 7.69 4.99
N ALA A 39 5.90 8.38 4.71
CA ALA A 39 4.71 8.38 5.56
C ALA A 39 4.11 6.96 5.67
N THR A 40 3.98 6.27 4.53
CA THR A 40 3.45 4.90 4.46
C THR A 40 4.34 3.93 5.22
N ALA A 41 5.65 3.94 4.97
CA ALA A 41 6.61 3.10 5.68
C ALA A 41 6.60 3.38 7.19
N ALA A 42 6.63 4.65 7.59
CA ALA A 42 6.56 5.05 8.98
C ALA A 42 5.27 4.58 9.67
N TYR A 43 4.13 4.65 8.98
CA TYR A 43 2.88 4.09 9.48
C TYR A 43 3.04 2.59 9.75
N MET A 44 3.46 1.82 8.74
CA MET A 44 3.57 0.36 8.82
C MET A 44 4.51 -0.11 9.93
N SER A 45 5.64 0.57 10.12
CA SER A 45 6.61 0.25 11.18
C SER A 45 6.19 0.74 12.58
N GLY A 46 5.18 1.62 12.66
CA GLY A 46 4.65 2.11 13.94
C GLY A 46 5.11 3.49 14.39
N ASN A 47 5.82 4.24 13.53
CA ASN A 47 6.39 5.55 13.81
C ASN A 47 5.38 6.67 13.54
N ALA A 48 4.41 6.86 14.43
CA ALA A 48 3.28 7.78 14.23
C ALA A 48 3.69 9.24 13.99
N ASN A 49 4.72 9.73 14.69
CA ASN A 49 5.18 11.12 14.52
C ASN A 49 5.82 11.34 13.14
N VAL A 50 6.61 10.37 12.66
CA VAL A 50 7.21 10.42 11.32
C VAL A 50 6.11 10.35 10.26
N GLU A 51 5.15 9.44 10.40
CA GLU A 51 3.99 9.35 9.50
C GLU A 51 3.26 10.69 9.38
N LYS A 52 2.93 11.31 10.52
CA LYS A 52 2.18 12.58 10.54
C LYS A 52 2.96 13.69 9.82
N ASN A 53 4.26 13.81 10.11
CA ASN A 53 5.09 14.87 9.55
C ASN A 53 5.33 14.69 8.05
N GLU A 54 5.62 13.46 7.61
CA GLU A 54 5.83 13.15 6.19
C GLU A 54 4.54 13.25 5.38
N PHE A 55 3.41 12.80 5.94
CA PHE A 55 2.11 12.96 5.27
C PHE A 55 1.72 14.43 5.15
N LYS A 56 1.96 15.25 6.19
CA LYS A 56 1.75 16.70 6.13
C LYS A 56 2.59 17.33 5.00
N ARG A 57 3.87 16.98 4.93
CA ARG A 57 4.78 17.47 3.87
C ARG A 57 4.29 17.08 2.49
N ALA A 58 3.92 15.81 2.28
CA ALA A 58 3.36 15.35 1.02
C ALA A 58 2.11 16.16 0.63
N ARG A 59 1.17 16.30 1.57
CA ARG A 59 -0.07 17.04 1.37
C ARG A 59 0.16 18.51 1.04
N GLU A 60 1.12 19.18 1.68
CA GLU A 60 1.51 20.56 1.38
C GLU A 60 2.07 20.71 -0.05
N GLN A 61 2.93 19.78 -0.49
CA GLN A 61 3.45 19.77 -1.86
C GLN A 61 2.31 19.59 -2.88
N LEU A 62 1.41 18.63 -2.66
CA LEU A 62 0.27 18.39 -3.55
C LEU A 62 -0.70 19.57 -3.56
N ALA A 63 -1.02 20.14 -2.39
CA ALA A 63 -1.93 21.28 -2.26
C ALA A 63 -1.40 22.53 -2.98
N SER A 64 -0.08 22.74 -3.01
CA SER A 64 0.54 23.86 -3.73
C SER A 64 0.25 23.88 -5.24
N THR A 65 -0.17 22.74 -5.80
CA THR A 65 -0.56 22.63 -7.21
C THR A 65 -2.00 23.06 -7.50
N GLY A 66 -2.84 23.21 -6.47
CA GLY A 66 -4.28 23.45 -6.61
C GLY A 66 -5.05 22.30 -7.26
N LYS A 67 -4.48 21.08 -7.33
CA LYS A 67 -5.10 19.90 -7.93
C LYS A 67 -5.71 18.99 -6.89
N MET A 68 -7.03 19.06 -6.75
CA MET A 68 -7.79 18.33 -5.73
C MET A 68 -7.65 16.81 -5.88
N GLU A 69 -7.59 16.32 -7.12
CA GLU A 69 -7.44 14.90 -7.43
C GLU A 69 -6.15 14.30 -6.85
N LEU A 70 -5.07 15.09 -6.76
CA LEU A 70 -3.82 14.62 -6.17
C LEU A 70 -3.92 14.49 -4.65
N VAL A 71 -4.55 15.46 -3.99
CA VAL A 71 -4.76 15.43 -2.53
C VAL A 71 -5.71 14.29 -2.16
N ILE A 72 -6.81 14.11 -2.91
CA ILE A 72 -7.77 13.01 -2.74
C ILE A 72 -7.06 11.65 -2.78
N ARG A 73 -6.22 11.41 -3.80
CA ARG A 73 -5.49 10.15 -3.93
C ARG A 73 -4.48 9.94 -2.81
N ALA A 74 -3.82 11.00 -2.32
CA ALA A 74 -2.95 10.89 -1.16
C ALA A 74 -3.70 10.49 0.11
N GLU A 75 -4.88 11.08 0.37
CA GLU A 75 -5.74 10.70 1.50
C GLU A 75 -6.26 9.26 1.37
N LEU A 76 -6.59 8.80 0.16
CA LEU A 76 -6.96 7.41 -0.11
C LEU A 76 -5.80 6.43 0.12
N ILE A 77 -4.57 6.76 -0.28
CA ILE A 77 -3.37 5.95 0.01
C ILE A 77 -3.14 5.87 1.53
N ARG A 78 -3.33 6.99 2.23
CA ARG A 78 -3.25 7.02 3.68
C ARG A 78 -4.31 6.11 4.29
N CYS A 79 -5.57 6.17 3.83
CA CYS A 79 -6.62 5.28 4.32
C CYS A 79 -6.34 3.80 4.00
N ALA A 80 -5.84 3.49 2.80
CA ALA A 80 -5.46 2.13 2.42
C ALA A 80 -4.40 1.56 3.38
N SER A 81 -3.43 2.38 3.78
CA SER A 81 -2.44 1.99 4.78
C SER A 81 -3.07 1.61 6.13
N ARG A 82 -4.13 2.31 6.56
CA ARG A 82 -4.88 1.97 7.77
C ARG A 82 -5.62 0.64 7.62
N VAL A 83 -6.29 0.44 6.48
CA VAL A 83 -7.00 -0.81 6.14
C VAL A 83 -6.05 -2.01 6.14
N ALA A 84 -4.84 -1.86 5.58
CA ALA A 84 -3.80 -2.90 5.61
C ALA A 84 -3.41 -3.33 7.03
N ALA A 85 -3.50 -2.41 8.00
CA ALA A 85 -3.25 -2.65 9.41
C ALA A 85 -4.52 -2.89 10.25
N LEU A 86 -5.66 -3.16 9.61
CA LEU A 86 -6.97 -3.36 10.24
C LEU A 86 -7.42 -2.20 11.16
N ALA A 87 -6.89 -1.01 10.95
CA ALA A 87 -7.30 0.20 11.66
C ALA A 87 -8.48 0.84 10.90
N PHE A 88 -9.67 0.29 11.04
CA PHE A 88 -10.82 0.77 10.29
C PHE A 88 -11.34 2.10 10.84
N GLU A 89 -11.11 3.14 10.05
CA GLU A 89 -11.58 4.51 10.27
C GLU A 89 -12.46 4.94 9.08
N ASP A 90 -13.12 6.08 9.19
CA ASP A 90 -13.99 6.64 8.13
C ASP A 90 -13.21 7.36 7.02
N CYS A 91 -11.89 7.14 6.88
CA CYS A 91 -11.04 7.83 5.90
C CYS A 91 -11.24 9.37 5.87
N GLY A 92 -11.35 10.03 7.04
CA GLY A 92 -11.86 11.41 7.14
C GLY A 92 -11.20 12.47 6.23
N GLY A 93 -9.93 12.31 5.87
CA GLY A 93 -9.25 13.19 4.91
C GLY A 93 -9.82 13.09 3.49
N PHE A 94 -10.21 11.90 3.05
CA PHE A 94 -10.93 11.69 1.79
C PHE A 94 -12.36 12.22 1.88
N GLU A 95 -13.07 11.93 2.99
CA GLU A 95 -14.48 12.34 3.14
C GLU A 95 -14.65 13.86 3.08
N ALA A 96 -13.71 14.63 3.63
CA ALA A 96 -13.69 16.09 3.54
C ALA A 96 -13.55 16.63 2.10
N LEU A 97 -13.06 15.81 1.16
CA LEU A 97 -12.83 16.15 -0.24
C LEU A 97 -13.75 15.37 -1.19
N ARG A 98 -14.72 14.62 -0.66
CA ARG A 98 -15.54 13.67 -1.44
C ARG A 98 -16.33 14.34 -2.56
N ALA A 99 -16.73 15.59 -2.38
CA ALA A 99 -17.50 16.34 -3.37
C ALA A 99 -16.74 16.53 -4.70
N ASP A 100 -15.40 16.55 -4.65
CA ASP A 100 -14.52 16.71 -5.81
C ASP A 100 -13.95 15.37 -6.33
N ALA A 101 -14.36 14.24 -5.73
CA ALA A 101 -13.81 12.93 -6.03
C ALA A 101 -14.37 12.35 -7.33
N SER A 102 -13.51 11.69 -8.11
CA SER A 102 -13.96 10.96 -9.30
C SER A 102 -14.71 9.68 -8.93
N ALA A 103 -15.40 9.08 -9.89
CA ALA A 103 -16.05 7.78 -9.71
C ALA A 103 -15.06 6.67 -9.29
N ALA A 104 -13.82 6.73 -9.77
CA ALA A 104 -12.76 5.80 -9.38
C ALA A 104 -12.32 5.99 -7.92
N ASP A 105 -12.20 7.24 -7.48
CA ASP A 105 -11.85 7.57 -6.09
C ASP A 105 -12.95 7.09 -5.12
N ILE A 106 -14.22 7.32 -5.47
CA ILE A 106 -15.38 6.86 -4.69
C ILE A 106 -15.47 5.33 -4.65
N ALA A 107 -15.22 4.66 -5.79
CA ALA A 107 -15.20 3.21 -5.86
C ALA A 107 -14.10 2.62 -4.97
N TYR A 108 -12.90 3.21 -5.01
CA TYR A 108 -11.79 2.77 -4.17
C TYR A 108 -12.04 3.03 -2.68
N ALA A 109 -12.59 4.19 -2.30
CA ALA A 109 -13.03 4.44 -0.92
C ALA A 109 -14.06 3.41 -0.44
N SER A 110 -15.04 3.06 -1.28
CA SER A 110 -16.05 2.05 -0.97
C SER A 110 -15.43 0.66 -0.82
N TYR A 111 -14.42 0.33 -1.61
CA TYR A 111 -13.65 -0.90 -1.49
C TYR A 111 -12.88 -0.98 -0.17
N LEU A 112 -12.15 0.09 0.19
CA LEU A 112 -11.47 0.22 1.49
C LEU A 112 -12.45 0.18 2.68
N ALA A 113 -13.69 0.60 2.46
CA ALA A 113 -14.78 0.51 3.42
C ALA A 113 -15.41 -0.89 3.55
N GLY A 114 -15.00 -1.86 2.72
CA GLY A 114 -15.62 -3.20 2.66
C GLY A 114 -17.05 -3.18 2.11
N ARG A 115 -17.42 -2.14 1.34
CA ARG A 115 -18.78 -1.88 0.81
C ARG A 115 -18.84 -1.85 -0.71
N ALA A 116 -17.76 -2.23 -1.40
CA ALA A 116 -17.73 -2.18 -2.86
C ALA A 116 -18.61 -3.25 -3.51
N ASN A 117 -19.21 -2.88 -4.65
CA ASN A 117 -19.94 -3.78 -5.53
C ASN A 117 -18.96 -4.41 -6.54
N PRO A 118 -18.99 -5.74 -6.77
CA PRO A 118 -18.19 -6.41 -7.80
C PRO A 118 -18.26 -5.77 -9.19
N ALA A 119 -19.41 -5.19 -9.58
CA ALA A 119 -19.58 -4.47 -10.84
C ALA A 119 -18.65 -3.23 -10.97
N GLY A 120 -18.17 -2.70 -9.84
CA GLY A 120 -17.23 -1.57 -9.79
C GLY A 120 -15.75 -1.99 -9.92
N ALA A 121 -15.43 -3.26 -10.12
CA ALA A 121 -14.04 -3.74 -10.16
C ALA A 121 -13.18 -3.01 -11.20
N ALA A 122 -13.73 -2.66 -12.37
CA ALA A 122 -12.99 -1.93 -13.40
C ALA A 122 -12.55 -0.52 -12.97
N LEU A 123 -13.21 0.08 -11.96
CA LEU A 123 -12.88 1.40 -11.43
C LEU A 123 -11.76 1.36 -10.38
N LEU A 124 -11.39 0.17 -9.88
CA LEU A 124 -10.33 0.05 -8.88
C LEU A 124 -8.93 0.19 -9.50
N PRO A 125 -7.92 0.53 -8.66
CA PRO A 125 -6.52 0.33 -9.02
C PRO A 125 -6.29 -1.11 -9.51
N GLU A 126 -5.47 -1.25 -10.55
CA GLU A 126 -5.23 -2.52 -11.24
C GLU A 126 -4.99 -3.72 -10.29
N PRO A 127 -4.15 -3.60 -9.24
CA PRO A 127 -3.89 -4.73 -8.35
C PRO A 127 -5.12 -5.24 -7.59
N GLN A 128 -6.15 -4.40 -7.42
CA GLN A 128 -7.31 -4.69 -6.58
C GLN A 128 -8.51 -5.22 -7.40
N ARG A 129 -8.46 -5.11 -8.74
CA ARG A 129 -9.61 -5.45 -9.60
C ARG A 129 -10.00 -6.92 -9.52
N ALA A 130 -9.02 -7.81 -9.62
CA ALA A 130 -9.24 -9.26 -9.57
C ALA A 130 -9.82 -9.70 -8.21
N VAL A 131 -9.38 -9.06 -7.12
CA VAL A 131 -9.86 -9.36 -5.77
C VAL A 131 -11.34 -9.00 -5.62
N LEU A 132 -11.75 -7.81 -6.07
CA LEU A 132 -13.16 -7.40 -6.00
C LEU A 132 -14.06 -8.19 -6.97
N ALA A 133 -13.55 -8.56 -8.14
CA ALA A 133 -14.28 -9.34 -9.15
C ALA A 133 -14.46 -10.82 -8.78
N ALA A 134 -13.72 -11.34 -7.79
CA ALA A 134 -13.77 -12.74 -7.42
C ALA A 134 -15.13 -13.15 -6.84
N GLY A 135 -15.77 -14.14 -7.49
CA GLY A 135 -17.10 -14.66 -7.14
C GLY A 135 -17.16 -15.52 -5.88
N SER A 136 -16.02 -15.84 -5.25
CA SER A 136 -15.95 -16.56 -3.98
C SER A 136 -14.79 -16.04 -3.12
N ASP A 137 -14.84 -16.32 -1.81
CA ASP A 137 -13.80 -15.91 -0.87
C ASP A 137 -12.47 -16.65 -1.11
N THR A 138 -12.55 -17.90 -1.57
CA THR A 138 -11.37 -18.68 -1.98
C THR A 138 -10.70 -18.11 -3.22
N ALA A 139 -11.47 -17.72 -4.23
CA ALA A 139 -10.95 -17.06 -5.42
C ALA A 139 -10.38 -15.67 -5.10
N ALA A 140 -11.01 -14.94 -4.17
CA ALA A 140 -10.50 -13.65 -3.71
C ALA A 140 -9.15 -13.82 -3.00
N ALA A 141 -9.02 -14.80 -2.09
CA ALA A 141 -7.76 -15.09 -1.41
C ALA A 141 -6.65 -15.50 -2.39
N ALA A 142 -6.96 -16.31 -3.41
CA ALA A 142 -6.01 -16.66 -4.46
C ALA A 142 -5.56 -15.43 -5.29
N ALA A 143 -6.50 -14.53 -5.61
CA ALA A 143 -6.18 -13.26 -6.27
C ALA A 143 -5.24 -12.40 -5.42
N VAL A 144 -5.47 -12.34 -4.10
CA VAL A 144 -4.56 -11.65 -3.16
C VAL A 144 -3.17 -12.30 -3.14
N GLN A 145 -3.10 -13.63 -3.12
CA GLN A 145 -1.83 -14.36 -3.14
C GLN A 145 -0.98 -14.07 -4.39
N ALA A 146 -1.63 -13.89 -5.55
CA ALA A 146 -0.96 -13.60 -6.81
C ALA A 146 -0.37 -12.16 -6.90
N MET A 147 -0.73 -11.27 -5.97
CA MET A 147 -0.25 -9.88 -5.98
C MET A 147 1.24 -9.82 -5.59
N SER A 148 2.06 -9.12 -6.38
CA SER A 148 3.50 -8.96 -6.13
C SER A 148 3.81 -7.90 -5.07
N ASP A 149 3.09 -6.78 -5.10
CA ASP A 149 3.28 -5.67 -4.15
C ASP A 149 2.72 -6.03 -2.76
N PRO A 150 3.56 -6.09 -1.70
CA PRO A 150 3.13 -6.50 -0.36
C PRO A 150 2.14 -5.52 0.26
N LEU A 151 2.22 -4.22 -0.05
CA LEU A 151 1.26 -3.25 0.47
C LEU A 151 -0.12 -3.49 -0.13
N SER A 152 -0.20 -3.58 -1.46
CA SER A 152 -1.44 -3.87 -2.17
C SER A 152 -2.07 -5.18 -1.71
N ARG A 153 -1.25 -6.20 -1.43
CA ARG A 153 -1.71 -7.47 -0.86
C ARG A 153 -2.37 -7.29 0.51
N LEU A 154 -1.76 -6.53 1.42
CA LEU A 154 -2.35 -6.27 2.74
C LEU A 154 -3.59 -5.37 2.67
N VAL A 155 -3.62 -4.40 1.77
CA VAL A 155 -4.81 -3.57 1.52
C VAL A 155 -5.97 -4.46 1.07
N ALA A 156 -5.73 -5.39 0.15
CA ALA A 156 -6.73 -6.32 -0.33
C ALA A 156 -7.22 -7.27 0.78
N ALA A 157 -6.29 -7.82 1.56
CA ALA A 157 -6.62 -8.66 2.71
C ALA A 157 -7.47 -7.89 3.74
N GLY A 158 -7.12 -6.64 4.04
CA GLY A 158 -7.86 -5.78 4.96
C GLY A 158 -9.26 -5.42 4.44
N ALA A 159 -9.40 -5.15 3.15
CA ALA A 159 -10.70 -4.89 2.51
C ALA A 159 -11.62 -6.12 2.57
N LEU A 160 -11.10 -7.31 2.25
CA LEU A 160 -11.83 -8.58 2.38
C LEU A 160 -12.22 -8.87 3.83
N PHE A 161 -11.31 -8.63 4.79
CA PHE A 161 -11.61 -8.79 6.20
C PHE A 161 -12.73 -7.84 6.66
N ARG A 162 -12.69 -6.57 6.25
CA ARG A 162 -13.75 -5.59 6.56
C ARG A 162 -15.10 -5.98 5.94
N ALA A 163 -15.08 -6.64 4.79
CA ALA A 163 -16.26 -7.17 4.11
C ALA A 163 -16.75 -8.52 4.68
N ASN A 164 -16.15 -9.04 5.75
CA ASN A 164 -16.42 -10.37 6.33
C ASN A 164 -16.16 -11.54 5.36
N ARG A 165 -15.21 -11.38 4.44
CA ARG A 165 -14.84 -12.37 3.40
C ARG A 165 -13.47 -13.02 3.62
N ALA A 166 -12.91 -12.90 4.83
CA ALA A 166 -11.56 -13.36 5.11
C ALA A 166 -11.50 -14.86 5.47
N THR A 167 -10.83 -15.64 4.63
CA THR A 167 -10.58 -17.08 4.87
C THR A 167 -9.40 -17.29 5.82
N PRO A 168 -9.26 -18.46 6.49
CA PRO A 168 -8.08 -18.78 7.30
C PRO A 168 -6.75 -18.60 6.55
N GLU A 169 -6.71 -18.97 5.27
CA GLU A 169 -5.52 -18.87 4.41
C GLU A 169 -5.14 -17.40 4.18
N LEU A 170 -6.13 -16.52 4.00
CA LEU A 170 -5.91 -15.08 3.86
C LEU A 170 -5.28 -14.47 5.11
N LEU A 171 -5.68 -14.92 6.31
CA LEU A 171 -5.10 -14.44 7.57
C LEU A 171 -3.63 -14.84 7.70
N THR A 172 -3.30 -16.08 7.33
CA THR A 172 -1.90 -16.55 7.31
C THR A 172 -1.08 -15.76 6.30
N LEU A 173 -1.59 -15.58 5.08
CA LEU A 173 -0.93 -14.79 4.04
C LEU A 173 -0.66 -13.35 4.48
N ALA A 174 -1.62 -12.72 5.18
CA ALA A 174 -1.45 -11.35 5.69
C ALA A 174 -0.39 -11.26 6.79
N ILE A 175 -0.34 -12.23 7.71
CA ILE A 175 0.72 -12.31 8.72
C ILE A 175 2.09 -12.49 8.07
N ASP A 176 2.22 -13.41 7.13
CA ASP A 176 3.49 -13.71 6.47
C ASP A 176 3.98 -12.52 5.65
N THR A 177 3.06 -11.84 4.97
CA THR A 177 3.37 -10.61 4.20
C THR A 177 3.85 -9.49 5.11
N ALA A 178 3.14 -9.21 6.22
CA ALA A 178 3.55 -8.18 7.17
C ALA A 178 4.87 -8.53 7.87
N SER A 179 5.06 -9.80 8.22
CA SER A 179 6.28 -10.31 8.86
C SER A 179 7.50 -10.20 7.95
N ALA A 180 7.37 -10.59 6.67
CA ALA A 180 8.47 -10.52 5.70
C ALA A 180 8.95 -9.09 5.43
N GLN A 181 8.07 -8.10 5.58
CA GLN A 181 8.40 -6.68 5.42
C GLN A 181 8.88 -6.00 6.72
N GLY A 182 8.84 -6.70 7.87
CA GLY A 182 9.10 -6.07 9.17
C GLY A 182 8.06 -5.02 9.56
N TRP A 183 6.84 -5.11 9.01
CA TRP A 183 5.78 -4.14 9.25
C TRP A 183 5.02 -4.44 10.54
N ARG A 184 5.52 -3.85 11.62
CA ARG A 184 5.06 -4.05 12.99
C ARG A 184 3.55 -3.84 13.18
N ARG A 185 2.98 -2.76 12.66
CA ARG A 185 1.55 -2.43 12.86
C ARG A 185 0.62 -3.48 12.26
N PRO A 186 0.66 -3.78 10.95
CA PRO A 186 -0.20 -4.81 10.39
C PRO A 186 0.10 -6.19 11.00
N LEU A 187 1.37 -6.53 11.26
CA LEU A 187 1.71 -7.80 11.88
C LEU A 187 0.99 -7.99 13.23
N LEU A 188 1.02 -6.97 14.10
CA LEU A 188 0.30 -7.01 15.38
C LEU A 188 -1.21 -7.16 15.20
N ALA A 189 -1.78 -6.42 14.26
CA ALA A 189 -3.22 -6.45 14.03
C ALA A 189 -3.68 -7.84 13.58
N TRP A 190 -3.00 -8.43 12.60
CA TRP A 190 -3.36 -9.74 12.07
C TRP A 190 -3.08 -10.89 13.05
N LEU A 191 -1.98 -10.82 13.82
CA LEU A 191 -1.71 -11.79 14.89
C LEU A 191 -2.81 -11.78 15.95
N LYS A 192 -3.30 -10.60 16.35
CA LYS A 192 -4.42 -10.47 17.30
C LYS A 192 -5.71 -11.09 16.77
N VAL A 193 -6.00 -10.91 15.48
CA VAL A 193 -7.16 -11.56 14.84
C VAL A 193 -7.02 -13.09 14.90
N GLN A 194 -5.86 -13.65 14.53
CA GLN A 194 -5.67 -15.11 14.62
C GLN A 194 -5.74 -15.62 16.07
N ALA A 195 -5.19 -14.88 17.04
CA ALA A 195 -5.22 -15.29 18.45
C ALA A 195 -6.67 -15.37 18.96
N GLN A 196 -7.48 -14.35 18.67
CA GLN A 196 -8.90 -14.34 19.02
C GLN A 196 -9.69 -15.48 18.38
N ARG A 197 -9.34 -15.89 17.14
CA ARG A 197 -9.99 -17.03 16.48
C ARG A 197 -9.62 -18.35 17.17
N ALA A 198 -8.34 -18.54 17.49
CA ALA A 198 -7.87 -19.74 18.19
C ALA A 198 -8.53 -19.87 19.58
N GLU A 199 -8.62 -18.77 20.33
CA GLU A 199 -9.32 -18.73 21.62
C GLU A 199 -10.79 -19.12 21.48
N LYS A 200 -11.50 -18.54 20.51
CA LYS A 200 -12.92 -18.85 20.25
C LYS A 200 -13.12 -20.30 19.80
N ALA A 201 -12.13 -20.91 19.16
CA ALA A 201 -12.16 -22.31 18.76
C ALA A 201 -11.73 -23.28 19.88
N GLY A 202 -11.28 -22.77 21.03
CA GLY A 202 -10.75 -23.59 22.12
C GLY A 202 -9.35 -24.13 21.89
N ASP A 203 -8.65 -23.69 20.84
CA ASP A 203 -7.27 -24.07 20.55
C ASP A 203 -6.30 -23.25 21.41
N THR A 204 -6.18 -23.67 22.67
CA THR A 204 -5.36 -23.00 23.68
C THR A 204 -3.87 -23.02 23.33
N ALA A 205 -3.39 -24.06 22.64
CA ALA A 205 -2.00 -24.20 22.25
C ALA A 205 -1.62 -23.20 21.14
N GLU A 206 -2.47 -23.07 20.12
CA GLU A 206 -2.34 -22.06 19.07
C GLU A 206 -2.41 -20.65 19.64
N ALA A 207 -3.43 -20.36 20.46
CA ALA A 207 -3.60 -19.06 21.09
C ALA A 207 -2.36 -18.65 21.89
N ALA A 208 -1.84 -19.56 22.73
CA ALA A 208 -0.62 -19.30 23.49
C ALA A 208 0.60 -19.03 22.60
N ARG A 209 0.74 -19.72 21.46
CA ARG A 209 1.82 -19.46 20.50
C ARG A 209 1.69 -18.08 19.87
N LEU A 210 0.48 -17.70 19.46
CA LEU A 210 0.21 -16.39 18.87
C LEU A 210 0.46 -15.26 19.86
N HIS A 211 0.08 -15.42 21.13
CA HIS A 211 0.39 -14.46 22.20
C HIS A 211 1.88 -14.26 22.41
N ARG A 212 2.70 -15.33 22.37
CA ARG A 212 4.17 -15.18 22.42
C ARG A 212 4.71 -14.37 21.24
N ARG A 213 4.17 -14.57 20.03
CA ARG A 213 4.54 -13.76 18.85
C ARG A 213 4.13 -12.30 19.01
N ILE A 214 2.92 -12.04 19.52
CA ILE A 214 2.44 -10.68 19.80
C ILE A 214 3.37 -9.99 20.79
N ALA A 215 3.71 -10.65 21.89
CA ALA A 215 4.63 -10.12 22.90
C ALA A 215 5.99 -9.75 22.29
N LEU A 216 6.57 -10.63 21.45
CA LEU A 216 7.83 -10.36 20.75
C LEU A 216 7.77 -9.08 19.90
N VAL A 217 6.67 -8.87 19.17
CA VAL A 217 6.50 -7.70 18.28
C VAL A 217 6.19 -6.41 19.07
N GLN A 218 5.67 -6.54 20.30
CA GLN A 218 5.41 -5.40 21.19
C GLN A 218 6.62 -5.00 22.03
N SER A 219 7.59 -5.90 22.22
CA SER A 219 8.83 -5.59 22.94
C SER A 219 9.51 -4.37 22.31
N PRO A 220 9.98 -3.40 23.12
CA PRO A 220 10.81 -2.32 22.61
C PRO A 220 12.05 -2.92 21.94
N ALA A 221 12.51 -2.29 20.85
CA ALA A 221 13.82 -2.62 20.32
C ALA A 221 14.86 -2.42 21.44
N PRO A 222 15.84 -3.33 21.59
CA PRO A 222 16.89 -3.20 22.58
C PRO A 222 17.68 -1.88 22.40
#